data_AF-A0A5S3R867-F1
#
_entry.id   AF-A0A5S3R867-F1
#
_cell.length_a   1.000
_cell.length_b   1.000
_cell.length_c   1.000
_cell.angle_alpha   90.00
_cell.angle_beta   90.00
_cell.angle_gamma   90.00
#
_symmetry.space_group_name_H-M   'P 1'
#
loop_
_entity.id
_entity.type
_entity.pdbx_description
1 polymer ?
#
loop_
_entity_poly.entity_id
_entity_poly.type
_entity_poly.pdbx_seq_one_letter_code
_entity_poly.pdbx_strand_id
1 'polypeptide(L)' 'MKFLVYQIIGMGIIWIGLAYFYQDMDQLSKIVFYLVTSWLLLLIVLLIKQTIKGDGNEDKSE' A
#
# COMPACT_ATOMS: atom_id res chain seq x y z
N MET A 1 -7.77 -0.75 -11.46
CA MET A 1 -6.94 -1.85 -10.95
C MET A 1 -5.43 -1.56 -11.11
N LYS A 2 -4.93 -1.23 -12.33
CA LYS A 2 -3.49 -0.98 -12.59
C LYS A 2 -2.88 0.12 -11.72
N PHE A 3 -3.56 1.27 -11.57
CA PHE A 3 -3.05 2.39 -10.75
C PHE A 3 -2.86 2.02 -9.27
N LEU A 4 -3.83 1.34 -8.65
CA LEU A 4 -3.73 0.88 -7.25
C LEU A 4 -2.54 -0.08 -7.04
N VAL A 5 -2.34 -1.01 -7.98
CA VAL A 5 -1.21 -1.95 -7.94
C VAL A 5 0.12 -1.21 -8.08
N TYR A 6 0.26 -0.31 -9.06
CA TYR A 6 1.46 0.52 -9.21
C TYR A 6 1.72 1.39 -7.99
N GLN A 7 0.67 1.93 -7.38
CA GLN A 7 0.76 2.75 -6.17
C GLN A 7 1.27 1.92 -4.98
N ILE A 8 0.75 0.71 -4.77
CA ILE A 8 1.20 -0.18 -3.70
C ILE A 8 2.64 -0.63 -3.92
N ILE A 9 3.03 -0.96 -5.15
CA ILE A 9 4.42 -1.35 -5.48
C ILE A 9 5.37 -0.18 -5.25
N GLY A 10 5.06 1.00 -5.79
CA GLY A 10 5.88 2.20 -5.64
C GLY A 10 6.01 2.65 -4.19
N MET A 11 4.88 2.77 -3.47
CA MET A 11 4.90 3.06 -2.03
C MET A 11 5.61 1.96 -1.24
N GLY A 12 5.45 0.68 -1.62
CA GLY A 12 6.09 -0.45 -0.96
C GLY A 12 7.61 -0.37 -1.04
N ILE A 13 8.17 -0.02 -2.20
CA ILE A 13 9.63 0.15 -2.37
C ILE A 13 10.15 1.30 -1.50
N ILE A 14 9.46 2.45 -1.52
CA ILE A 14 9.84 3.62 -0.70
C ILE A 14 9.72 3.28 0.79
N TRP A 15 8.66 2.57 1.17
CA TRP A 15 8.42 2.12 2.53
C TRP A 15 9.49 1.13 3.02
N ILE A 16 9.94 0.18 2.18
CA ILE A 16 11.05 -0.73 2.51
C ILE A 16 12.33 0.07 2.77
N GLY A 17 12.61 1.10 1.96
CA GLY A 17 13.73 2.01 2.20
C GLY A 17 13.60 2.71 3.56
N LEU A 18 12.43 3.27 3.87
CA LEU A 18 12.16 3.87 5.19
C LEU A 18 12.27 2.84 6.33
N ALA A 19 11.79 1.62 6.12
CA ALA A 19 11.83 0.56 7.12
C ALA A 19 13.26 0.15 7.47
N TYR A 20 14.17 0.16 6.48
CA TYR A 20 15.60 -0.11 6.71
C TYR A 20 16.24 0.94 7.63
N PHE A 21 15.89 2.22 7.46
CA PHE A 21 16.41 3.32 8.29
C PHE A 21 15.63 3.53 9.60
N TYR A 22 14.59 2.73 9.88
CA TYR A 22 13.68 2.96 11.00
C TYR A 22 14.39 3.02 12.37
N GLN A 23 15.47 2.26 12.56
CA GLN A 23 16.22 2.24 13.82
C GLN A 23 16.88 3.59 14.13
N ASP A 24 17.40 4.26 13.10
CA ASP A 24 18.10 5.55 13.19
C ASP A 24 17.17 6.76 13.09
N MET A 25 15.86 6.54 12.94
CA MET A 25 14.88 7.63 12.79
C MET A 25 14.57 8.34 14.12
N ASP A 26 14.53 9.67 14.04
CA ASP A 26 14.00 10.54 15.08
C ASP A 26 12.50 10.27 15.35
N GLN A 27 12.01 10.67 16.51
CA GLN A 27 10.64 10.39 16.97
C GLN A 27 9.57 10.88 15.98
N LEU A 28 9.75 12.05 15.38
CA LEU A 28 8.82 12.57 14.37
C LEU A 28 8.78 11.70 13.11
N SER A 29 9.94 11.23 12.66
CA SER A 29 10.05 10.37 11.48
C SER A 29 9.40 9.00 11.72
N LYS A 30 9.52 8.46 12.94
CA LYS A 30 8.83 7.22 13.34
C LYS A 30 7.30 7.38 13.30
N ILE A 31 6.75 8.53 13.71
CA ILE A 31 5.31 8.80 13.61
C ILE A 31 4.85 8.78 12.15
N VAL A 32 5.60 9.45 11.26
CA VAL A 32 5.32 9.44 9.82
C VAL A 32 5.41 8.01 9.27
N PHE A 33 6.41 7.23 9.68
CA PHE A 33 6.53 5.84 9.29
C PHE A 33 5.28 5.03 9.69
N TYR A 34 4.77 5.19 10.91
CA TYR A 34 3.55 4.50 11.33
C TYR A 34 2.31 4.95 10.54
N LEU A 35 2.17 6.25 10.25
CA LEU A 35 1.11 6.78 9.40
C LEU A 35 1.14 6.17 7.99
N VAL A 36 2.32 6.16 7.36
CA VAL A 36 2.51 5.59 6.02
C VAL A 36 2.28 4.07 6.04
N THR A 37 2.74 3.37 7.08
CA THR A 37 2.52 1.93 7.24
C THR A 37 1.02 1.61 7.37
N SER A 38 0.30 2.38 8.19
CA SER A 38 -1.15 2.24 8.36
C SER A 38 -1.90 2.48 7.05
N TRP A 39 -1.49 3.52 6.31
CA TRP A 39 -2.05 3.81 4.99
C TRP A 39 -1.75 2.71 3.96
N LEU A 40 -0.52 2.19 3.94
CA LEU A 40 -0.11 1.09 3.06
C LEU A 40 -0.93 -0.18 3.34
N LEU A 41 -1.11 -0.54 4.61
CA LEU A 41 -1.93 -1.70 5.00
C LEU A 41 -3.39 -1.53 4.54
N LEU A 42 -3.95 -0.32 4.68
CA LEU A 42 -5.30 -0.03 4.21
C LEU A 42 -5.42 -0.22 2.69
N LEU A 43 -4.44 0.25 1.92
CA LEU A 43 -4.42 0.06 0.45
C LEU A 43 -4.33 -1.43 0.08
N ILE A 44 -3.52 -2.21 0.80
CA ILE A 44 -3.42 -3.67 0.60
C ILE A 44 -4.77 -4.34 0.88
N VAL A 45 -5.45 -3.99 1.99
CA VAL A 45 -6.77 -4.54 2.33
C VAL A 45 -7.80 -4.19 1.26
N LEU A 46 -7.81 -2.95 0.76
CA LEU A 46 -8.71 -2.53 -0.31
C LEU A 46 -8.41 -3.29 -1.61
N LEU A 47 -7.14 -3.48 -1.95
CA LEU A 47 -6.75 -4.27 -3.12
C LEU A 47 -7.26 -5.71 -3.00
N ILE A 48 -7.00 -6.38 -1.87
CA ILE A 48 -7.47 -7.75 -1.61
C ILE A 48 -8.99 -7.81 -1.68
N LYS A 49 -9.70 -6.90 -1.01
CA LYS A 49 -11.16 -6.82 -1.05
C LYS A 49 -11.68 -6.66 -2.47
N GLN A 50 -11.02 -5.84 -3.29
CA GLN A 50 -11.38 -5.60 -4.68
C GLN A 50 -11.06 -6.79 -5.58
N THR A 51 -9.95 -7.50 -5.34
CA THR A 51 -9.58 -8.73 -6.05
C THR A 51 -10.55 -9.87 -5.72
N ILE A 52 -10.86 -10.08 -4.43
CA ILE A 52 -11.83 -11.11 -4.00
C ILE A 52 -13.25 -10.79 -4.49
N LYS A 53 -13.65 -9.50 -4.49
CA LYS A 53 -14.94 -9.06 -5.04
C LYS A 53 -14.95 -9.03 -6.58
N GLY A 54 -13.79 -9.11 -7.21
CA GLY A 54 -13.56 -8.97 -8.65
C GLY A 54 -13.89 -10.21 -9.49
N ASP A 55 -14.02 -11.38 -8.87
CA ASP A 55 -14.45 -12.62 -9.54
C ASP A 55 -15.95 -12.61 -9.93
N GLY A 56 -16.67 -11.52 -9.64
CA GLY A 56 -18.06 -11.30 -10.03
C GLY A 56 -18.27 -10.21 -11.08
N ASN A 57 -17.22 -9.68 -11.72
CA ASN A 57 -17.38 -8.57 -12.66
C ASN A 57 -16.53 -8.77 -13.94
N GLU A 58 -16.70 -9.94 -14.57
CA GLU A 58 -16.26 -10.20 -15.96
C GLU A 58 -17.18 -9.58 -17.03
N ASP A 59 -18.23 -8.83 -16.67
CA ASP A 59 -19.12 -8.27 -17.69
C ASP A 59 -19.09 -6.73 -17.71
N LYS A 60 -18.15 -6.21 -18.49
CA LYS A 60 -18.27 -5.00 -19.33
C LYS A 60 -16.91 -4.70 -19.95
N SER A 61 -16.49 -5.62 -20.80
CA SER A 61 -15.68 -5.26 -21.97
C SER A 61 -16.68 -5.02 -23.09
N GLU A 62 -16.68 -3.80 -23.61
CA GLU A 62 -17.25 -3.36 -24.91
C GLU A 62 -18.76 -3.10 -25.00
#